data_AF-A0AAQ4CXJ2-F1
#
_entry.id   AF-A0AAQ4CXJ2-F1
#
_cell.length_a   1.000
_cell.length_b   1.000
_cell.length_c   1.000
_cell.angle_alpha   90.00
_cell.angle_beta   90.00
_cell.angle_gamma   90.00
#
_symmetry.space_group_name_H-M   'P 1'
#
loop_
_entity.id
_entity.type
_entity.pdbx_description
1 polymer ?
#
loop_
_entity_poly.entity_id
_entity_poly.type
_entity_poly.pdbx_seq_one_letter_code
_entity_poly.pdbx_strand_id
1 'polypeptide(L)'
;MFDTAKKGPQESRRQFGYRLRSYYSYHTSSRRVTETEELMELVVVDKLKEALPNDALRQIALQENKSWLKIDELTEVVEAVESSWVEP
;
A
#
# COMPACT_ATOMS: atom_id res chain seq x y z
N MET A 1 -2.61 -5.72 7.04
CA MET A 1 -3.20 -5.90 8.40
C MET A 1 -4.61 -5.32 8.47
N PHE A 2 -4.91 -4.24 7.73
CA PHE A 2 -6.28 -3.75 7.49
C PHE A 2 -7.04 -4.59 6.45
N ASP A 3 -6.47 -4.80 5.26
CA ASP A 3 -7.16 -5.45 4.12
C ASP A 3 -7.49 -6.92 4.35
N THR A 4 -6.71 -7.58 5.21
CA THR A 4 -6.89 -8.98 5.58
C THR A 4 -7.64 -9.17 6.91
N ALA A 5 -8.06 -8.08 7.56
CA ALA A 5 -8.69 -8.13 8.88
C ALA A 5 -10.06 -8.82 8.83
N LYS A 6 -10.28 -9.78 9.72
CA LYS A 6 -11.58 -10.45 9.93
C LYS A 6 -12.10 -10.17 11.33
N LYS A 7 -13.43 -10.12 11.49
CA LYS A 7 -14.08 -9.97 12.80
C LYS A 7 -13.73 -11.18 13.68
N GLY A 8 -13.28 -10.94 14.91
CA GLY A 8 -13.07 -12.01 15.88
C GLY A 8 -14.39 -12.68 16.28
N PRO A 9 -14.39 -13.95 16.75
CA PRO A 9 -15.63 -14.66 17.07
C PRO A 9 -16.48 -13.94 18.14
N GLN A 10 -15.84 -13.41 19.19
CA GLN A 10 -16.50 -12.71 20.31
C GLN A 10 -16.52 -11.17 20.16
N GLU A 11 -16.03 -10.65 19.04
CA GLU A 11 -15.94 -9.20 18.81
C GLU A 11 -17.27 -8.65 18.31
N SER A 12 -17.80 -7.59 18.92
CA SER A 12 -18.95 -6.86 18.37
C SER A 12 -18.58 -6.12 17.08
N ARG A 13 -19.55 -5.83 16.22
CA ARG A 13 -19.30 -5.02 15.00
C ARG A 13 -18.71 -3.64 15.32
N ARG A 14 -19.10 -3.05 16.45
CA ARG A 14 -18.55 -1.78 16.93
C ARG A 14 -17.07 -1.90 17.28
N GLN A 15 -16.68 -2.91 18.06
CA GLN A 15 -15.28 -3.18 18.39
C GLN A 15 -14.45 -3.43 17.12
N PHE A 16 -15.01 -4.20 16.18
CA PHE A 16 -14.35 -4.45 14.90
C PHE A 16 -14.13 -3.16 14.10
N GLY A 17 -15.14 -2.28 14.04
CA GLY A 17 -15.02 -0.97 13.39
C GLY A 17 -13.92 -0.11 14.01
N TYR A 18 -13.81 -0.06 15.35
CA TYR A 18 -12.72 0.66 16.01
C TYR A 18 -11.35 0.05 15.70
N ARG A 19 -11.24 -1.28 15.66
CA ARG A 19 -10.00 -1.97 15.33
C ARG A 19 -9.56 -1.73 13.88
N LEU A 20 -10.51 -1.78 12.94
CA LEU A 20 -10.26 -1.41 11.54
C LEU A 20 -9.75 0.03 11.43
N ARG A 21 -10.40 0.98 12.14
CA ARG A 21 -9.93 2.37 12.20
C ARG A 21 -8.51 2.46 12.75
N SER A 22 -8.19 1.74 13.83
CA SER A 22 -6.83 1.73 14.39
C SER A 22 -5.79 1.18 13.39
N TYR A 23 -6.12 0.10 12.67
CA TYR A 23 -5.22 -0.43 11.63
C TYR A 23 -5.00 0.57 10.50
N TYR A 24 -6.07 1.20 10.02
CA TYR A 24 -5.97 2.17 8.93
C TYR A 24 -5.24 3.45 9.38
N SER A 25 -5.49 3.94 10.60
CA SER A 25 -4.75 5.06 11.18
C SER A 25 -3.26 4.75 11.32
N TYR A 26 -2.90 3.54 11.73
CA TYR A 26 -1.49 3.13 11.76
C TYR A 26 -0.89 3.11 10.36
N HIS A 27 -1.60 2.55 9.38
CA HIS A 27 -1.18 2.48 7.97
C HIS A 27 -0.89 3.87 7.39
N THR A 28 -1.79 4.83 7.55
CA THR A 28 -1.62 6.20 7.05
C THR A 28 -0.55 6.97 7.85
N SER A 29 -0.50 6.79 9.18
CA SER A 29 0.48 7.48 10.04
C SER A 29 1.91 7.01 9.76
N SER A 30 2.12 5.72 9.48
CA SER A 30 3.44 5.17 9.12
C SER A 30 4.00 5.79 7.83
N ARG A 31 3.11 6.32 6.98
CA ARG A 31 3.40 6.97 5.71
C ARG A 31 3.34 8.49 5.77
N ARG A 32 3.15 9.05 6.98
CA ARG A 32 3.06 10.49 7.25
C ARG A 32 2.02 11.21 6.38
N VAL A 33 0.93 10.53 6.02
CA VAL A 33 -0.19 11.12 5.29
C VAL A 33 -0.89 12.13 6.19
N THR A 34 -0.96 13.38 5.74
CA THR A 34 -1.55 14.50 6.49
C THR A 34 -2.72 15.14 5.76
N GLU A 35 -2.77 15.02 4.44
CA GLU A 35 -3.79 15.64 3.60
C GLU A 35 -4.72 14.61 2.94
N THR A 36 -5.94 15.04 2.61
CA THR A 36 -6.91 14.19 1.91
C THR A 36 -6.37 13.73 0.56
N GLU A 37 -5.65 14.59 -0.16
CA GLU A 37 -5.05 14.25 -1.46
C GLU A 37 -4.03 13.11 -1.31
N GLU A 38 -3.12 13.21 -0.34
CA GLU A 38 -2.14 12.17 -0.04
C GLU A 38 -2.80 10.84 0.35
N LEU A 39 -3.96 10.90 1.02
CA LEU A 39 -4.73 9.71 1.35
C LEU A 39 -5.34 9.06 0.11
N MET A 40 -5.90 9.86 -0.80
CA MET A 40 -6.44 9.36 -2.06
C MET A 40 -5.35 8.69 -2.89
N GLU A 41 -4.21 9.36 -2.99
CA GLU A 41 -3.05 8.84 -3.71
C GLU A 41 -2.52 7.53 -3.10
N LEU A 42 -2.44 7.44 -1.78
CA LEU A 42 -2.03 6.22 -1.09
C LEU A 42 -2.97 5.04 -1.41
N VAL A 43 -4.28 5.28 -1.43
CA VAL A 43 -5.25 4.22 -1.77
C VAL A 43 -5.05 3.73 -3.21
N VAL A 44 -4.77 4.64 -4.14
CA VAL A 44 -4.49 4.28 -5.54
C VAL A 44 -3.19 3.48 -5.64
N VAL A 45 -2.12 3.91 -4.97
CA VAL A 45 -0.83 3.21 -4.92
C VAL A 45 -0.96 1.81 -4.35
N ASP A 46 -1.68 1.65 -3.23
CA ASP A 46 -1.92 0.33 -2.63
C ASP A 46 -2.68 -0.57 -3.62
N LYS A 47 -3.67 -0.01 -4.35
CA LYS A 47 -4.41 -0.75 -5.36
C LYS A 47 -3.56 -1.18 -6.56
N LEU A 48 -2.66 -0.30 -7.02
CA LEU A 48 -1.72 -0.62 -8.10
C LEU A 48 -0.80 -1.77 -7.70
N LYS A 49 -0.28 -1.76 -6.47
CA LYS A 49 0.59 -2.81 -5.94
C LYS A 49 -0.10 -4.18 -5.90
N GLU A 50 -1.41 -4.25 -5.64
CA GLU A 50 -2.14 -5.54 -5.68
C GLU A 50 -2.10 -6.22 -7.05
N ALA A 51 -1.91 -5.47 -8.13
CA ALA A 51 -1.89 -5.99 -9.50
C ALA A 51 -0.49 -6.43 -9.95
N LEU A 52 0.56 -6.15 -9.17
CA LEU A 52 1.94 -6.38 -9.59
C LEU A 52 2.45 -7.79 -9.22
N PRO A 53 3.35 -8.37 -10.04
CA PRO A 53 4.03 -9.61 -9.69
C PRO A 53 4.97 -9.41 -8.50
N ASN A 54 5.24 -10.51 -7.78
CA ASN A 54 6.07 -10.50 -6.56
C ASN A 54 7.47 -9.88 -6.77
N ASP A 55 8.08 -10.06 -7.94
CA ASP A 55 9.42 -9.53 -8.20
C ASP A 55 9.43 -8.00 -8.35
N ALA A 56 8.39 -7.43 -8.99
CA ALA A 56 8.21 -5.97 -9.04
C ALA A 56 7.96 -5.39 -7.64
N LEU A 57 7.14 -6.07 -6.82
CA LEU A 57 6.90 -5.66 -5.42
C LEU A 57 8.18 -5.65 -4.58
N ARG A 58 9.10 -6.59 -4.81
CA ARG A 58 10.40 -6.60 -4.13
C ARG A 58 11.26 -5.40 -4.52
N GLN A 59 11.29 -5.04 -5.81
CA GLN A 59 12.04 -3.87 -6.27
C GLN A 59 11.48 -2.57 -5.68
N ILE A 60 10.16 -2.42 -5.67
CA ILE A 60 9.49 -1.29 -5.04
C ILE A 60 9.84 -1.20 -3.55
N ALA A 61 9.77 -2.33 -2.83
CA ALA A 61 10.09 -2.35 -1.40
C ALA A 61 11.53 -1.90 -1.07
N LEU A 62 12.49 -2.10 -1.98
CA LEU A 62 13.86 -1.60 -1.82
C LEU A 62 13.93 -0.07 -1.95
N GLN A 63 13.09 0.52 -2.78
CA GLN A 63 13.04 1.97 -2.98
C GLN A 63 12.26 2.69 -1.87
N GLU A 64 11.26 2.03 -1.28
CA GLU A 64 10.41 2.60 -0.22
C GLU A 64 11.09 2.71 1.17
N ASN A 65 12.41 2.53 1.24
CA ASN A 65 13.17 2.56 2.50
C ASN A 65 13.18 3.95 3.19
N LYS A 66 12.76 5.02 2.48
CA LYS A 66 12.68 6.40 3.01
C LYS A 66 11.24 6.92 3.11
N SER A 67 10.45 6.68 2.07
CA SER A 67 9.04 7.07 1.95
C SER A 67 8.35 6.11 0.98
N TRP A 68 7.02 6.05 1.05
CA TRP A 68 6.23 5.35 0.04
C TRP A 68 6.30 6.09 -1.30
N LEU A 69 6.26 5.33 -2.40
CA LEU A 69 6.27 5.90 -3.76
C LEU A 69 4.89 6.46 -4.10
N LYS A 70 4.87 7.65 -4.67
CA LYS A 70 3.69 8.28 -5.29
C LYS A 70 3.30 7.56 -6.58
N ILE A 71 2.16 7.93 -7.18
CA ILE A 71 1.66 7.24 -8.38
C ILE A 71 2.72 7.26 -9.49
N ASP A 72 3.23 8.45 -9.82
CA ASP A 72 4.19 8.63 -10.91
C ASP A 72 5.48 7.83 -10.65
N GLU A 73 6.04 7.97 -9.45
CA GLU A 73 7.26 7.26 -9.04
C GLU A 73 7.07 5.74 -9.07
N LEU A 74 5.91 5.24 -8.59
CA LEU A 74 5.59 3.82 -8.62
C LEU A 74 5.53 3.31 -10.07
N THR A 75 4.84 4.03 -10.95
CA THR A 75 4.70 3.62 -12.35
C THR A 75 6.04 3.61 -13.09
N GLU A 76 6.90 4.61 -12.86
CA GLU A 76 8.26 4.62 -13.44
C GLU A 76 9.07 3.39 -13.00
N VAL A 77 8.99 3.00 -11.74
CA VAL A 77 9.67 1.80 -11.23
C VAL A 77 9.09 0.53 -11.85
N VAL A 78 7.76 0.43 -11.96
CA VAL A 78 7.09 -0.72 -12.57
C VAL A 78 7.51 -0.86 -14.03
N GLU A 79 7.44 0.22 -14.81
CA GLU A 79 7.81 0.24 -16.23
C GLU A 79 9.29 -0.11 -16.44
N ALA A 80 10.18 0.39 -15.58
CA ALA A 80 11.60 0.05 -15.62
C ALA A 80 11.86 -1.42 -15.31
N VAL A 81 11.15 -1.98 -14.32
CA VAL A 81 11.21 -3.41 -14.01
C VAL A 81 10.73 -4.21 -15.20
N GLU A 82 9.52 -3.95 -15.70
CA GLU A 82 8.92 -4.65 -16.84
C GLU A 82 9.82 -4.61 -18.08
N SER A 83 10.38 -3.44 -18.42
CA SER A 83 11.29 -3.28 -19.57
C SER A 83 12.59 -4.07 -19.41
N SER A 84 13.10 -4.21 -18.18
CA SER A 84 14.32 -4.99 -17.88
C SER A 84 14.12 -6.50 -18.04
N TRP A 85 12.87 -6.98 -18.09
CA TRP A 85 12.55 -8.38 -18.41
C TRP A 85 12.41 -8.65 -19.92
N VAL A 86 12.51 -7.62 -20.77
CA VAL A 86 12.30 -7.73 -22.24
C VAL A 86 13.62 -7.89 -23.02
N GLU A 87 14.79 -7.93 -22.38
CA GLU A 87 16.04 -8.22 -23.09
C GLU A 87 16.24 -9.75 -23.30
N PRO A 88 16.33 -10.22 -24.55
CA PRO A 88 16.52 -11.64 -24.91
C PRO A 88 17.94 -12.18 -24.71
#